data_AF-A0A835J9A9-F1
#
_entry.id   AF-A0A835J9A9-F1
#
_cell.length_a   1.000
_cell.length_b   1.000
_cell.length_c   1.000
_cell.angle_alpha   90.00
_cell.angle_beta   90.00
_cell.angle_gamma   90.00
#
_symmetry.space_group_name_H-M   'P 1'
#
loop_
_entity.id
_entity.type
_entity.pdbx_description
1 polymer ?
#
loop_
_entity_poly.entity_id
_entity_poly.type
_entity_poly.pdbx_seq_one_letter_code
_entity_poly.pdbx_strand_id
1 'polypeptide(L)'
;MVHSYRYHQLKKCDRQHAEEKEVLLSAFMYSVSSDSFAVESDAVATNNVNTKAYLCSSVSNGTICCDRSSMRSDVCVMKGDVRTHSASSSIFLFTSRNNSSAMNKVSTSVDKAEGFQHEKIKPYTRKWETTLMGSIDELSLIAKTQNFRIKHHCDVMHDVPAVFFSTGGYTGNFYHEFNDGILPLYITSQHFKKKVVYVILDYHRWWIMKYGNILSLLSDYPAIDFKRDKKTHCFPEAIVGLRIHDELTVDPSLMQDKKSIVDFRNFLDRAYWPRIKSMIEEEERGAQNNFFKQKAHSSIKNLKQVHDATLKKPKLVILSRTGSRAITNENLLVKMAEEIGFRVEVMRPQPRTELAMIYRALNSSEVMIGVHGAAMTHFLFMKPGSVFIQVIPLGTEWAADAYYGEPARKLGLKYIGYQILPRESSLYDKYDKNDPVLRDPRSVSNKGWQYTKSIYLANQNVRLNLRRFQRRLLRAYRYSIAKLNS
;
A
#
# COMPACT_ATOMS: atom_id res chain seq x y z
N MET A 1 -28.14 3.64 35.42
CA MET A 1 -27.20 4.35 34.53
C MET A 1 -25.87 3.59 34.38
N VAL A 2 -25.92 2.28 34.12
CA VAL A 2 -24.78 1.41 33.73
C VAL A 2 -25.38 0.22 32.96
N HIS A 3 -25.87 0.41 31.73
CA HIS A 3 -26.31 -0.71 30.85
C HIS A 3 -26.60 -0.30 29.38
N SER A 4 -25.79 0.58 28.77
CA SER A 4 -25.97 0.93 27.34
C SER A 4 -24.68 1.13 26.53
N TYR A 5 -23.54 0.60 26.99
CA TYR A 5 -22.24 0.75 26.29
C TYR A 5 -21.62 -0.55 25.77
N ARG A 6 -22.40 -1.64 25.68
CA ARG A 6 -21.89 -2.96 25.23
C ARG A 6 -22.49 -3.49 23.91
N TYR A 7 -23.29 -2.70 23.20
CA TYR A 7 -24.04 -3.16 22.01
C TYR A 7 -23.62 -2.54 20.66
N HIS A 8 -22.48 -1.84 20.59
CA HIS A 8 -22.02 -1.17 19.36
C HIS A 8 -20.60 -1.54 18.87
N GLN A 9 -20.05 -2.69 19.28
CA GLN A 9 -18.76 -3.19 18.75
C GLN A 9 -18.78 -4.63 18.19
N LEU A 10 -19.96 -5.20 17.90
CA LEU A 10 -20.07 -6.59 17.40
C LEU A 10 -20.83 -6.76 16.07
N LYS A 11 -20.76 -5.77 15.16
CA LYS A 11 -21.16 -5.94 13.75
C LYS A 11 -20.10 -5.39 12.80
N LYS A 12 -18.98 -6.10 12.69
CA LYS A 12 -18.00 -6.01 11.60
C LYS A 12 -17.48 -7.41 11.30
N CYS A 13 -18.15 -8.10 10.38
CA CYS A 13 -17.64 -9.20 9.55
C CYS A 13 -18.84 -9.90 8.92
N ASP A 14 -19.19 -9.52 7.70
CA ASP A 14 -19.62 -10.41 6.60
C ASP A 14 -20.16 -9.58 5.43
N ARG A 15 -20.08 -10.15 4.22
CA ARG A 15 -20.46 -9.67 2.85
C ARG A 15 -19.20 -9.53 1.96
N GLN A 16 -18.67 -10.55 1.27
CA GLN A 16 -19.18 -11.55 0.31
C GLN A 16 -19.61 -10.98 -1.07
N HIS A 17 -19.00 -11.55 -2.13
CA HIS A 17 -19.25 -11.45 -3.60
C HIS A 17 -18.31 -10.62 -4.50
N ALA A 18 -17.17 -10.08 -4.06
CA ALA A 18 -16.22 -9.38 -4.96
C ALA A 18 -15.02 -10.22 -5.46
N GLU A 19 -14.68 -11.32 -4.79
CA GLU A 19 -13.35 -11.94 -4.92
C GLU A 19 -13.31 -13.17 -5.87
N GLU A 20 -14.44 -13.53 -6.51
CA GLU A 20 -14.48 -14.57 -7.56
C GLU A 20 -13.80 -14.13 -8.87
N LYS A 21 -13.70 -12.81 -9.12
CA LYS A 21 -13.06 -12.27 -10.33
C LYS A 21 -11.53 -12.18 -10.23
N GLU A 22 -10.93 -12.14 -9.03
CA GLU A 22 -9.46 -12.21 -8.85
C GLU A 22 -8.88 -13.53 -9.38
N VAL A 23 -9.62 -14.63 -9.23
CA VAL A 23 -9.18 -15.98 -9.65
C VAL A 23 -9.23 -16.14 -11.17
N LEU A 24 -10.26 -15.61 -11.84
CA LEU A 24 -10.43 -15.75 -13.29
C LEU A 24 -9.48 -14.84 -14.09
N LEU A 25 -9.25 -13.59 -13.65
CA LEU A 25 -8.37 -12.65 -14.37
C LEU A 25 -6.88 -13.03 -14.23
N SER A 26 -6.46 -13.50 -13.06
CA SER A 26 -5.08 -13.98 -12.85
C SER A 26 -4.82 -15.25 -13.66
N ALA A 27 -5.74 -16.22 -13.66
CA ALA A 27 -5.60 -17.44 -14.46
C ALA A 27 -5.56 -17.16 -15.98
N PHE A 28 -6.34 -16.19 -16.48
CA PHE A 28 -6.34 -15.80 -17.89
C PHE A 28 -5.04 -15.10 -18.33
N MET A 29 -4.44 -14.29 -17.46
CA MET A 29 -3.17 -13.61 -17.77
C MET A 29 -1.99 -14.60 -17.84
N TYR A 30 -2.01 -15.65 -17.02
CA TYR A 30 -0.99 -16.70 -17.05
C TYR A 30 -1.16 -17.69 -18.22
N SER A 31 -2.38 -17.99 -18.67
CA SER A 31 -2.58 -18.91 -19.81
C SER A 31 -2.14 -18.34 -21.15
N VAL A 32 -2.09 -17.01 -21.30
CA VAL A 32 -1.62 -16.34 -22.54
C VAL A 32 -0.08 -16.27 -22.61
N SER A 33 0.62 -16.50 -21.50
CA SER A 33 2.09 -16.37 -21.42
C SER A 33 2.85 -17.70 -21.52
N SER A 34 2.16 -18.82 -21.71
CA SER A 34 2.76 -20.16 -21.77
C SER A 34 2.37 -20.88 -23.05
N ASP A 35 2.78 -20.36 -24.21
CA ASP A 35 3.01 -21.15 -25.42
C ASP A 35 3.77 -20.31 -26.46
N SER A 36 5.09 -20.51 -26.53
CA SER A 36 5.87 -20.64 -27.78
C SER A 36 7.38 -20.51 -27.49
N PHE A 37 8.09 -21.59 -27.80
CA PHE A 37 9.55 -21.63 -27.95
C PHE A 37 9.92 -21.39 -29.43
N ALA A 38 11.09 -20.76 -29.63
CA ALA A 38 11.86 -20.60 -30.89
C ALA A 38 11.30 -19.53 -31.87
N VAL A 39 12.07 -18.67 -32.58
CA VAL A 39 13.46 -18.69 -33.10
C VAL A 39 13.97 -17.23 -33.17
N GLU A 40 15.27 -17.06 -33.00
CA GLU A 40 16.03 -15.80 -33.10
C GLU A 40 16.19 -15.35 -34.57
N SER A 41 15.92 -14.07 -34.87
CA SER A 41 16.43 -13.42 -36.08
C SER A 41 16.58 -11.91 -35.86
N ASP A 42 17.76 -11.40 -36.21
CA ASP A 42 18.19 -10.00 -36.09
C ASP A 42 17.34 -9.04 -36.91
N ALA A 43 16.89 -7.94 -36.28
CA ALA A 43 16.49 -6.72 -37.00
C ALA A 43 16.64 -5.46 -36.12
N VAL A 44 17.75 -4.76 -36.37
CA VAL A 44 17.98 -3.30 -36.34
C VAL A 44 17.22 -2.48 -35.29
N ALA A 45 17.99 -1.98 -34.32
CA ALA A 45 17.59 -0.98 -33.36
C ALA A 45 17.14 0.35 -34.02
N THR A 46 15.90 0.76 -33.76
CA THR A 46 15.51 2.17 -33.79
C THR A 46 15.06 2.58 -32.40
N ASN A 47 15.91 3.37 -31.75
CA ASN A 47 15.64 4.04 -30.48
C ASN A 47 14.42 4.95 -30.62
N ASN A 48 13.31 4.61 -29.95
CA ASN A 48 12.25 5.56 -29.65
C ASN A 48 11.80 5.36 -28.20
N VAL A 49 12.35 6.18 -27.30
CA VAL A 49 11.97 6.21 -25.88
C VAL A 49 10.59 6.85 -25.79
N ASN A 50 9.55 6.06 -26.03
CA ASN A 50 8.18 6.51 -25.91
C ASN A 50 7.75 6.36 -24.45
N THR A 51 7.91 7.41 -23.64
CA THR A 51 7.22 7.49 -22.35
C THR A 51 5.71 7.44 -22.62
N LYS A 52 5.01 6.40 -22.14
CA LYS A 52 3.55 6.32 -22.25
C LYS A 52 2.93 7.40 -21.36
N ALA A 53 2.71 8.59 -21.92
CA ALA A 53 1.99 9.66 -21.23
C ALA A 53 0.55 9.20 -20.93
N TYR A 54 0.06 9.45 -19.71
CA TYR A 54 -1.32 9.12 -19.35
C TYR A 54 -2.30 9.88 -20.26
N LEU A 55 -3.42 9.25 -20.63
CA LEU A 55 -4.37 9.75 -21.64
C LEU A 55 -4.88 11.18 -21.37
N CYS A 56 -5.09 11.53 -20.10
CA CYS A 56 -5.60 12.85 -19.68
C CYS A 56 -4.49 13.82 -19.20
N SER A 57 -3.23 13.59 -19.55
CA SER A 57 -2.10 14.44 -19.08
C SER A 57 -2.00 15.81 -19.75
N SER A 58 -2.56 15.98 -20.96
CA SER A 58 -2.46 17.20 -21.77
C SER A 58 -3.82 17.86 -22.06
N VAL A 59 -4.77 17.75 -21.13
CA VAL A 59 -6.13 18.27 -21.33
C VAL A 59 -6.17 19.81 -21.35
N SER A 60 -7.00 20.36 -22.24
CA SER A 60 -7.23 21.80 -22.37
C SER A 60 -8.05 22.36 -21.21
N ASN A 61 -7.89 23.66 -20.94
CA ASN A 61 -8.75 24.36 -19.98
C ASN A 61 -10.22 24.31 -20.45
N GLY A 62 -11.12 24.06 -19.50
CA GLY A 62 -12.55 23.92 -19.73
C GLY A 62 -12.99 22.52 -20.16
N THR A 63 -12.13 21.50 -20.04
CA THR A 63 -12.45 20.13 -20.44
C THR A 63 -12.44 19.17 -19.25
N ILE A 64 -13.34 18.18 -19.28
CA ILE A 64 -13.31 16.99 -18.42
C ILE A 64 -12.81 15.83 -19.28
N CYS A 65 -11.78 15.13 -18.82
CA CYS A 65 -11.26 13.91 -19.46
C CYS A 65 -11.25 12.78 -18.44
N CYS A 66 -11.75 11.61 -18.81
CA CYS A 66 -11.73 10.43 -17.94
C CYS A 66 -10.98 9.28 -18.62
N ASP A 67 -9.88 8.86 -18.02
CA ASP A 67 -9.19 7.63 -18.37
C ASP A 67 -9.82 6.47 -17.60
N ARG A 68 -10.51 5.60 -18.35
CA ARG A 68 -11.14 4.37 -17.85
C ARG A 68 -10.51 3.11 -18.43
N SER A 69 -9.35 3.23 -19.06
CA SER A 69 -8.67 2.12 -19.75
C SER A 69 -8.11 1.09 -18.78
N SER A 70 -7.72 1.52 -17.58
CA SER A 70 -7.22 0.63 -16.54
C SER A 70 -8.34 -0.24 -15.97
N MET A 71 -8.04 -1.53 -15.79
CA MET A 71 -8.92 -2.41 -15.02
C MET A 71 -8.92 -2.06 -13.53
N ARG A 72 -7.87 -1.35 -13.06
CA ARG A 72 -7.61 -1.15 -11.63
C ARG A 72 -8.27 0.09 -11.05
N SER A 73 -8.38 1.16 -11.83
CA SER A 73 -8.87 2.46 -11.38
C SER A 73 -9.38 3.29 -12.55
N ASP A 74 -10.38 4.13 -12.30
CA ASP A 74 -10.71 5.26 -13.19
C ASP A 74 -10.03 6.52 -12.68
N VAL A 75 -9.58 7.39 -13.58
CA VAL A 75 -9.03 8.70 -13.23
C VAL A 75 -9.59 9.75 -14.18
N CYS A 76 -10.22 10.78 -13.63
CA CYS A 76 -10.69 11.93 -14.38
C CYS A 76 -9.87 13.18 -14.06
N VAL A 77 -9.65 14.05 -15.04
CA VAL A 77 -8.99 15.35 -14.89
C VAL A 77 -9.95 16.44 -15.37
N MET A 78 -10.14 17.45 -14.53
CA MET A 78 -10.89 18.67 -14.82
C MET A 78 -9.92 19.84 -14.73
N LYS A 79 -9.81 20.67 -15.77
CA LYS A 79 -8.86 21.79 -15.79
C LYS A 79 -9.57 23.11 -16.06
N GLY A 80 -9.29 24.15 -15.28
CA GLY A 80 -9.94 25.46 -15.37
C GLY A 80 -10.59 25.88 -14.05
N ASP A 81 -11.75 26.56 -14.11
CA ASP A 81 -12.48 27.01 -12.92
C ASP A 81 -13.27 25.83 -12.30
N VAL A 82 -12.59 25.06 -11.46
CA VAL A 82 -13.16 23.87 -10.80
C VAL A 82 -13.67 24.23 -9.41
N ARG A 83 -14.91 23.87 -9.09
CA ARG A 83 -15.56 24.23 -7.82
C ARG A 83 -16.25 23.04 -7.18
N THR A 84 -15.99 22.82 -5.89
CA THR A 84 -16.61 21.73 -5.13
C THR A 84 -18.01 22.08 -4.66
N HIS A 85 -18.89 21.09 -4.61
CA HIS A 85 -20.18 21.21 -3.95
C HIS A 85 -20.49 19.93 -3.17
N SER A 86 -20.12 19.92 -1.89
CA SER A 86 -20.19 18.74 -1.05
C SER A 86 -21.62 18.25 -0.77
N ALA A 87 -22.60 19.16 -0.72
CA ALA A 87 -23.99 18.81 -0.44
C ALA A 87 -24.62 17.91 -1.51
N SER A 88 -24.18 18.00 -2.76
CA SER A 88 -24.66 17.15 -3.86
C SER A 88 -23.62 16.13 -4.34
N SER A 89 -22.53 15.94 -3.59
CA SER A 89 -21.38 15.12 -4.02
C SER A 89 -20.92 15.44 -5.45
N SER A 90 -20.77 16.73 -5.76
CA SER A 90 -20.46 17.16 -7.13
C SER A 90 -19.24 18.07 -7.20
N ILE A 91 -18.58 18.04 -8.35
CA ILE A 91 -17.54 18.97 -8.75
C ILE A 91 -17.97 19.61 -10.06
N PHE A 92 -17.98 20.94 -10.11
CA PHE A 92 -18.38 21.71 -11.27
C PHE A 92 -17.16 22.29 -11.98
N LEU A 93 -17.11 22.18 -13.31
CA LEU A 93 -16.15 22.90 -14.14
C LEU A 93 -16.88 24.02 -14.88
N PHE A 94 -16.53 25.27 -14.60
CA PHE A 94 -17.10 26.42 -15.30
C PHE A 94 -16.29 26.74 -16.55
N THR A 95 -16.99 26.82 -17.69
CA THR A 95 -16.41 27.13 -19.00
C THR A 95 -16.93 28.47 -19.51
N SER A 96 -16.06 29.25 -20.15
CA SER A 96 -16.45 30.50 -20.81
C SER A 96 -17.01 30.20 -22.21
N ARG A 97 -18.02 30.98 -22.62
CA ARG A 97 -18.80 30.80 -23.86
C ARG A 97 -17.95 30.92 -25.15
N ASN A 98 -16.71 31.39 -25.08
CA ASN A 98 -15.87 31.64 -26.25
C ASN A 98 -15.09 30.42 -26.78
N ASN A 99 -15.05 29.29 -26.06
CA ASN A 99 -14.30 28.08 -26.49
C ASN A 99 -15.18 27.00 -27.15
N SER A 100 -16.46 27.27 -27.41
CA SER A 100 -17.41 26.29 -27.96
C SER A 100 -17.23 25.98 -29.46
N SER A 101 -16.23 26.55 -30.12
CA SER A 101 -15.92 26.26 -31.54
C SER A 101 -15.01 25.05 -31.78
N ALA A 102 -14.58 24.33 -30.74
CA ALA A 102 -13.66 23.18 -30.89
C ALA A 102 -14.10 21.88 -30.16
N MET A 103 -15.38 21.70 -29.84
CA MET A 103 -15.89 20.39 -29.39
C MET A 103 -16.04 19.43 -30.58
N ASN A 104 -14.91 18.88 -31.04
CA ASN A 104 -14.94 17.71 -31.91
C ASN A 104 -15.21 16.44 -31.09
N LYS A 105 -16.23 15.73 -31.56
CA LYS A 105 -16.74 14.43 -31.11
C LYS A 105 -15.64 13.43 -30.76
N VAL A 106 -15.53 13.07 -29.48
CA VAL A 106 -15.14 11.72 -29.07
C VAL A 106 -16.20 11.24 -28.07
N SER A 107 -16.88 10.17 -28.48
CA SER A 107 -18.19 9.74 -27.99
C SER A 107 -18.15 9.07 -26.62
N THR A 108 -19.07 9.46 -25.73
CA THR A 108 -19.84 8.54 -24.87
C THR A 108 -21.21 9.16 -24.58
N SER A 109 -22.23 8.30 -24.55
CA SER A 109 -23.68 8.54 -24.48
C SER A 109 -24.13 9.82 -23.75
N VAL A 110 -24.72 10.75 -24.51
CA VAL A 110 -25.34 11.98 -24.01
C VAL A 110 -26.83 11.74 -23.77
N ASP A 111 -27.24 11.68 -22.50
CA ASP A 111 -28.65 11.85 -22.13
C ASP A 111 -29.06 13.30 -22.41
N LYS A 112 -30.03 13.47 -23.30
CA LYS A 112 -30.54 14.76 -23.79
C LYS A 112 -31.38 15.50 -22.75
N ALA A 113 -30.76 16.00 -21.69
CA ALA A 113 -31.33 17.02 -20.83
C ALA A 113 -30.26 18.05 -20.48
N GLU A 114 -30.22 19.13 -21.27
CA GLU A 114 -29.24 20.23 -21.26
C GLU A 114 -27.80 19.78 -21.58
N GLY A 115 -27.22 20.25 -22.69
CA GLY A 115 -25.98 19.74 -23.31
C GLY A 115 -24.67 19.94 -22.51
N PHE A 116 -24.62 19.45 -21.28
CA PHE A 116 -23.49 19.50 -20.36
C PHE A 116 -22.79 18.13 -20.30
N GLN A 117 -21.47 18.13 -20.35
CA GLN A 117 -20.69 16.93 -20.07
C GLN A 117 -20.87 16.56 -18.59
N HIS A 118 -21.38 15.35 -18.35
CA HIS A 118 -21.63 14.82 -17.01
C HIS A 118 -20.97 13.45 -16.90
N GLU A 119 -20.00 13.34 -16.00
CA GLU A 119 -19.30 12.10 -15.69
C GLU A 119 -19.59 11.67 -14.25
N LYS A 120 -19.57 10.37 -14.00
CA LYS A 120 -19.63 9.83 -12.64
C LYS A 120 -18.44 8.94 -12.34
N ILE A 121 -17.91 9.04 -11.12
CA ILE A 121 -16.71 8.33 -10.72
C ILE A 121 -16.73 7.98 -9.24
N LYS A 122 -16.25 6.77 -8.93
CA LYS A 122 -15.94 6.32 -7.57
C LYS A 122 -14.42 6.27 -7.43
N PRO A 123 -13.77 7.23 -6.75
CA PRO A 123 -12.34 7.42 -6.84
C PRO A 123 -11.57 6.48 -5.88
N TYR A 124 -11.61 5.17 -6.19
CA TYR A 124 -10.97 4.10 -5.44
C TYR A 124 -10.33 3.05 -6.37
N THR A 125 -9.19 2.49 -5.97
CA THR A 125 -8.28 1.64 -6.78
C THR A 125 -8.61 0.15 -6.66
N ARG A 126 -9.87 -0.22 -6.89
CA ARG A 126 -10.33 -1.60 -7.00
C ARG A 126 -11.51 -1.70 -7.97
N LYS A 127 -11.42 -1.00 -9.11
CA LYS A 127 -12.54 -0.85 -10.07
C LYS A 127 -13.21 -2.17 -10.45
N TRP A 128 -12.44 -3.27 -10.53
CA TRP A 128 -12.93 -4.60 -10.88
C TRP A 128 -13.81 -5.24 -9.79
N GLU A 129 -13.73 -4.80 -8.54
CA GLU A 129 -14.47 -5.35 -7.40
C GLU A 129 -15.82 -4.65 -7.20
N THR A 130 -16.82 -5.06 -7.98
CA THR A 130 -18.14 -4.41 -8.03
C THR A 130 -18.82 -4.29 -6.65
N THR A 131 -18.73 -5.33 -5.81
CA THR A 131 -19.36 -5.29 -4.47
C THR A 131 -18.67 -4.29 -3.54
N LEU A 132 -17.33 -4.24 -3.55
CA LEU A 132 -16.57 -3.28 -2.77
C LEU A 132 -16.87 -1.86 -3.25
N MET A 133 -16.83 -1.64 -4.56
CA MET A 133 -17.15 -0.38 -5.21
C MET A 133 -18.59 0.07 -4.92
N GLY A 134 -19.50 -0.85 -4.60
CA GLY A 134 -20.84 -0.52 -4.11
C GLY A 134 -20.86 0.31 -2.81
N SER A 135 -19.82 0.19 -1.98
CA SER A 135 -19.70 0.94 -0.71
C SER A 135 -18.90 2.23 -0.80
N ILE A 136 -18.28 2.53 -1.95
CA ILE A 136 -17.49 3.75 -2.18
C ILE A 136 -18.42 4.89 -2.59
N ASP A 137 -18.28 6.04 -1.93
CA ASP A 137 -19.03 7.27 -2.26
C ASP A 137 -18.70 7.71 -3.71
N GLU A 138 -19.75 8.07 -4.48
CA GLU A 138 -19.67 8.45 -5.89
C GLU A 138 -19.68 9.97 -6.05
N LEU A 139 -18.89 10.49 -6.99
CA LEU A 139 -18.84 11.89 -7.37
C LEU A 139 -19.40 12.11 -8.77
N SER A 140 -20.20 13.17 -8.90
CA SER A 140 -20.64 13.71 -10.19
C SER A 140 -19.71 14.84 -10.63
N LEU A 141 -19.15 14.74 -11.83
CA LEU A 141 -18.32 15.77 -12.45
C LEU A 141 -19.13 16.43 -13.56
N ILE A 142 -19.38 17.73 -13.45
CA ILE A 142 -20.36 18.41 -14.30
C ILE A 142 -19.73 19.66 -14.91
N ALA A 143 -19.64 19.70 -16.23
CA ALA A 143 -19.25 20.92 -16.94
C ALA A 143 -20.46 21.86 -17.05
N LYS A 144 -20.29 23.13 -16.67
CA LYS A 144 -21.32 24.17 -16.78
C LYS A 144 -20.81 25.33 -17.62
N THR A 145 -21.68 25.86 -18.48
CA THR A 145 -21.41 27.12 -19.17
C THR A 145 -21.70 28.26 -18.21
N GLN A 146 -20.74 29.17 -18.05
CA GLN A 146 -20.90 30.29 -17.14
C GLN A 146 -21.97 31.26 -17.68
N ASN A 147 -23.15 31.27 -17.05
CA ASN A 147 -24.12 32.34 -17.24
C ASN A 147 -23.72 33.50 -16.34
N PHE A 148 -23.41 34.67 -16.92
CA PHE A 148 -23.00 35.92 -16.23
C PHE A 148 -23.91 36.37 -15.07
N ARG A 149 -25.06 35.73 -14.87
CA ARG A 149 -26.07 36.07 -13.85
C ARG A 149 -25.93 35.31 -12.53
N ILE A 150 -25.18 34.21 -12.46
CA ILE A 150 -25.00 33.44 -11.21
C ILE A 150 -23.53 33.50 -10.79
N LYS A 151 -23.21 34.42 -9.89
CA LYS A 151 -21.95 34.38 -9.13
C LYS A 151 -22.03 33.25 -8.12
N HIS A 152 -21.79 32.02 -8.55
CA HIS A 152 -21.30 31.02 -7.60
C HIS A 152 -20.03 31.64 -6.99
N HIS A 153 -19.93 31.73 -5.67
CA HIS A 153 -18.77 32.31 -5.01
C HIS A 153 -17.89 31.18 -4.48
N CYS A 154 -16.60 31.43 -4.44
CA CYS A 154 -15.64 30.53 -3.82
C CYS A 154 -15.47 30.98 -2.37
N ASP A 155 -15.73 30.08 -1.42
CA ASP A 155 -15.47 30.33 -0.01
C ASP A 155 -13.96 30.25 0.28
N VAL A 156 -13.27 29.36 -0.46
CA VAL A 156 -11.83 29.17 -0.37
C VAL A 156 -11.26 29.03 -1.78
N MET A 157 -10.31 29.90 -2.12
CA MET A 157 -9.57 29.86 -3.37
C MET A 157 -8.24 29.15 -3.17
N HIS A 158 -7.93 28.19 -4.02
CA HIS A 158 -6.62 27.53 -4.08
C HIS A 158 -5.94 27.84 -5.41
N ASP A 159 -4.64 28.06 -5.38
CA ASP A 159 -3.78 28.29 -6.55
C ASP A 159 -3.07 27.02 -7.03
N VAL A 160 -3.35 25.88 -6.39
CA VAL A 160 -2.76 24.57 -6.63
C VAL A 160 -3.84 23.54 -7.00
N PRO A 161 -3.50 22.45 -7.71
CA PRO A 161 -4.46 21.39 -8.04
C PRO A 161 -4.99 20.66 -6.80
N ALA A 162 -6.14 20.00 -6.95
CA ALA A 162 -6.67 19.06 -5.99
C ALA A 162 -6.65 17.62 -6.50
N VAL A 163 -6.38 16.67 -5.61
CA VAL A 163 -6.54 15.22 -5.86
C VAL A 163 -7.65 14.69 -4.97
N PHE A 164 -8.71 14.18 -5.59
CA PHE A 164 -9.90 13.62 -4.96
C PHE A 164 -9.82 12.10 -4.91
N PHE A 165 -9.94 11.52 -3.73
CA PHE A 165 -9.91 10.06 -3.55
C PHE A 165 -10.71 9.60 -2.34
N SER A 166 -11.06 8.31 -2.31
CA SER A 166 -11.73 7.68 -1.17
C SER A 166 -10.73 6.90 -0.31
N THR A 167 -10.86 7.02 1.01
CA THR A 167 -10.26 6.09 2.00
C THR A 167 -11.29 5.14 2.59
N GLY A 168 -12.30 4.75 1.81
CA GLY A 168 -13.30 3.74 2.16
C GLY A 168 -12.78 2.32 1.92
N GLY A 169 -13.66 1.44 1.44
CA GLY A 169 -13.29 0.10 0.96
C GLY A 169 -12.58 -0.76 2.02
N TYR A 170 -11.36 -1.20 1.72
CA TYR A 170 -10.56 -2.07 2.60
C TYR A 170 -9.73 -1.31 3.65
N THR A 171 -10.00 -0.01 3.84
CA THR A 171 -9.26 0.83 4.79
C THR A 171 -9.29 0.25 6.21
N GLY A 172 -8.11 0.21 6.84
CA GLY A 172 -7.85 -0.48 8.10
C GLY A 172 -7.06 -1.78 7.95
N ASN A 173 -6.91 -2.29 6.72
CA ASN A 173 -5.95 -3.34 6.40
C ASN A 173 -4.67 -2.73 5.81
N PHE A 174 -3.53 -2.99 6.46
CA PHE A 174 -2.24 -2.37 6.11
C PHE A 174 -1.78 -2.61 4.67
N TYR A 175 -2.13 -3.76 4.08
CA TYR A 175 -1.86 -4.04 2.67
C TYR A 175 -2.60 -3.05 1.78
N HIS A 176 -3.92 -2.98 1.93
CA HIS A 176 -4.77 -2.10 1.11
C HIS A 176 -4.49 -0.63 1.36
N GLU A 177 -4.18 -0.24 2.61
CA GLU A 177 -3.79 1.15 2.90
C GLU A 177 -2.57 1.58 2.08
N PHE A 178 -1.60 0.69 1.83
CA PHE A 178 -0.45 0.98 0.96
C PHE A 178 -0.75 0.76 -0.53
N ASN A 179 -1.30 -0.39 -0.88
CA ASN A 179 -1.52 -0.81 -2.26
C ASN A 179 -2.58 0.02 -2.97
N ASP A 180 -3.69 0.27 -2.28
CA ASP A 180 -4.86 0.92 -2.85
C ASP A 180 -4.86 2.44 -2.52
N GLY A 181 -4.16 2.85 -1.46
CA GLY A 181 -4.14 4.24 -0.97
C GLY A 181 -2.82 4.97 -1.17
N ILE A 182 -1.85 4.72 -0.27
CA ILE A 182 -0.61 5.52 -0.14
C ILE A 182 0.27 5.46 -1.39
N LEU A 183 0.47 4.28 -1.98
CA LEU A 183 1.31 4.13 -3.16
C LEU A 183 0.65 4.75 -4.40
N PRO A 184 -0.65 4.51 -4.68
CA PRO A 184 -1.37 5.24 -5.73
C PRO A 184 -1.39 6.76 -5.53
N LEU A 185 -1.50 7.22 -4.27
CA LEU A 185 -1.41 8.65 -3.96
C LEU A 185 -0.04 9.21 -4.36
N TYR A 186 1.05 8.54 -3.97
CA TYR A 186 2.41 8.91 -4.38
C TYR A 186 2.57 8.93 -5.91
N ILE A 187 2.13 7.88 -6.61
CA ILE A 187 2.17 7.78 -8.09
C ILE A 187 1.43 8.97 -8.71
N THR A 188 0.27 9.31 -8.16
CA THR A 188 -0.59 10.36 -8.71
C THR A 188 -0.05 11.76 -8.44
N SER A 189 0.56 12.02 -7.28
CA SER A 189 0.76 13.40 -6.81
C SER A 189 2.21 13.83 -6.55
N GLN A 190 3.19 12.93 -6.53
CA GLN A 190 4.57 13.28 -6.13
C GLN A 190 5.18 14.42 -6.96
N HIS A 191 4.83 14.48 -8.26
CA HIS A 191 5.36 15.45 -9.20
C HIS A 191 4.92 16.90 -8.90
N PHE A 192 3.86 17.08 -8.11
CA PHE A 192 3.41 18.40 -7.64
C PHE A 192 4.31 18.99 -6.55
N LYS A 193 5.31 18.26 -6.04
CA LYS A 193 6.30 18.76 -5.06
C LYS A 193 5.63 19.47 -3.89
N LYS A 194 4.63 18.81 -3.29
CA LYS A 194 3.80 19.30 -2.16
C LYS A 194 2.77 20.39 -2.49
N LYS A 195 2.73 20.89 -3.73
CA LYS A 195 1.76 21.90 -4.21
C LYS A 195 0.49 21.24 -4.77
N VAL A 196 -0.23 20.57 -3.90
CA VAL A 196 -1.48 19.87 -4.22
C VAL A 196 -2.33 19.72 -2.96
N VAL A 197 -3.65 19.88 -3.07
CA VAL A 197 -4.59 19.68 -1.95
C VAL A 197 -5.23 18.29 -2.06
N TYR A 198 -5.30 17.57 -0.94
CA TYR A 198 -6.01 16.29 -0.89
C TYR A 198 -7.44 16.48 -0.42
N VAL A 199 -8.39 15.97 -1.20
CA VAL A 199 -9.82 16.03 -0.89
C VAL A 199 -10.35 14.61 -0.76
N ILE A 200 -10.78 14.23 0.44
CA ILE A 200 -11.09 12.83 0.78
C ILE A 200 -12.59 12.68 1.00
N LEU A 201 -13.21 11.76 0.26
CA LEU A 201 -14.66 11.50 0.34
C LEU A 201 -14.99 10.75 1.64
N ASP A 202 -14.44 9.54 1.77
CA ASP A 202 -14.59 8.68 2.94
C ASP A 202 -13.54 9.00 4.01
N TYR A 203 -13.60 10.22 4.56
CA TYR A 203 -12.56 10.73 5.46
C TYR A 203 -12.52 10.01 6.82
N HIS A 204 -11.31 9.67 7.26
CA HIS A 204 -11.06 9.04 8.56
C HIS A 204 -9.93 9.74 9.32
N ARG A 205 -10.25 10.40 10.45
CA ARG A 205 -9.25 11.11 11.27
C ARG A 205 -8.08 10.22 11.70
N TRP A 206 -8.35 8.96 12.05
CA TRP A 206 -7.30 8.02 12.46
C TRP A 206 -6.33 7.69 11.31
N TRP A 207 -6.81 7.67 10.07
CA TRP A 207 -5.98 7.42 8.89
C TRP A 207 -5.02 8.60 8.66
N ILE A 208 -5.53 9.84 8.75
CA ILE A 208 -4.72 11.06 8.69
C ILE A 208 -3.65 11.09 9.78
N MET A 209 -4.00 10.71 11.01
CA MET A 209 -3.02 10.65 12.11
C MET A 209 -1.96 9.57 11.87
N LYS A 210 -2.36 8.39 11.40
CA LYS A 210 -1.46 7.26 11.14
C LYS A 210 -0.46 7.56 10.02
N TYR A 211 -0.92 8.22 8.97
CA TYR A 211 -0.13 8.52 7.77
C TYR A 211 0.38 9.96 7.69
N GLY A 212 0.21 10.76 8.75
CA GLY A 212 0.56 12.19 8.75
C GLY A 212 2.00 12.49 8.33
N ASN A 213 2.95 11.65 8.75
CA ASN A 213 4.37 11.75 8.34
C ASN A 213 4.57 11.60 6.81
N ILE A 214 3.76 10.75 6.16
CA ILE A 214 3.78 10.55 4.71
C ILE A 214 3.07 11.72 4.01
N LEU A 215 1.87 12.06 4.49
CA LEU A 215 1.05 13.10 3.88
C LEU A 215 1.74 14.48 3.91
N SER A 216 2.48 14.79 4.98
CA SER A 216 3.23 16.04 5.11
C SER A 216 4.38 16.19 4.11
N LEU A 217 4.85 15.10 3.51
CA LEU A 217 5.81 15.14 2.39
C LEU A 217 5.15 15.13 1.01
N LEU A 218 3.86 14.86 0.95
CA LEU A 218 3.08 14.83 -0.29
C LEU A 218 2.27 16.11 -0.51
N SER A 219 1.96 16.87 0.53
CA SER A 219 1.22 18.12 0.45
C SER A 219 1.63 19.10 1.57
N ASP A 220 1.71 20.38 1.25
CA ASP A 220 1.84 21.49 2.21
C ASP A 220 0.49 21.90 2.82
N TYR A 221 -0.63 21.34 2.33
CA TYR A 221 -1.98 21.76 2.66
C TYR A 221 -2.68 20.70 3.52
N PRO A 222 -3.58 21.10 4.43
CA PRO A 222 -4.39 20.15 5.17
C PRO A 222 -5.34 19.40 4.23
N ALA A 223 -5.55 18.11 4.49
CA ALA A 223 -6.54 17.32 3.77
C ALA A 223 -7.96 17.81 4.10
N ILE A 224 -8.82 17.88 3.09
CA ILE A 224 -10.21 18.30 3.20
C ILE A 224 -11.10 17.06 3.37
N ASP A 225 -11.94 17.06 4.41
CA ASP A 225 -13.06 16.12 4.55
C ASP A 225 -14.20 16.59 3.66
N PHE A 226 -14.32 16.02 2.46
CA PHE A 226 -15.25 16.49 1.45
C PHE A 226 -16.70 16.43 1.92
N LYS A 227 -17.06 15.44 2.75
CA LYS A 227 -18.43 15.24 3.21
C LYS A 227 -18.82 16.25 4.28
N ARG A 228 -17.87 16.58 5.17
CA ARG A 228 -18.13 17.48 6.32
C ARG A 228 -17.85 18.94 6.03
N ASP A 229 -16.85 19.27 5.21
CA ASP A 229 -16.59 20.65 4.82
C ASP A 229 -17.66 21.13 3.82
N LYS A 230 -18.41 22.16 4.22
CA LYS A 230 -19.51 22.72 3.42
C LYS A 230 -19.09 23.93 2.59
N LYS A 231 -17.83 24.35 2.69
CA LYS A 231 -17.28 25.44 1.89
C LYS A 231 -17.13 25.02 0.43
N THR A 232 -17.36 25.96 -0.46
CA THR A 232 -17.04 25.87 -1.88
C THR A 232 -15.56 26.15 -2.06
N HIS A 233 -14.77 25.09 -2.23
CA HIS A 233 -13.37 25.18 -2.61
C HIS A 233 -13.23 25.29 -4.13
N CYS A 234 -12.40 26.22 -4.58
CA CYS A 234 -12.12 26.44 -5.98
C CYS A 234 -10.66 26.14 -6.30
N PHE A 235 -10.43 25.42 -7.39
CA PHE A 235 -9.12 24.93 -7.82
C PHE A 235 -8.91 25.22 -9.31
N PRO A 236 -7.65 25.43 -9.76
CA PRO A 236 -7.30 25.51 -11.18
C PRO A 236 -7.37 24.16 -11.89
N GLU A 237 -7.32 23.06 -11.15
CA GLU A 237 -7.35 21.69 -11.66
C GLU A 237 -7.82 20.72 -10.58
N ALA A 238 -8.59 19.70 -10.98
CA ALA A 238 -8.97 18.58 -10.13
C ALA A 238 -8.67 17.25 -10.82
N ILE A 239 -7.97 16.38 -10.10
CA ILE A 239 -7.70 14.99 -10.47
C ILE A 239 -8.56 14.12 -9.57
N VAL A 240 -9.47 13.34 -10.14
CA VAL A 240 -10.45 12.55 -9.42
C VAL A 240 -10.18 11.07 -9.65
N GLY A 241 -9.78 10.36 -8.59
CA GLY A 241 -9.23 9.01 -8.66
C GLY A 241 -7.71 8.98 -8.50
N LEU A 242 -7.18 7.80 -8.21
CA LEU A 242 -5.75 7.56 -8.05
C LEU A 242 -5.25 6.61 -9.14
N ARG A 243 -4.04 6.88 -9.65
CA ARG A 243 -3.32 6.01 -10.57
C ARG A 243 -2.64 4.89 -9.80
N ILE A 244 -2.84 3.66 -10.23
CA ILE A 244 -2.20 2.45 -9.69
C ILE A 244 -1.58 1.66 -10.84
N HIS A 245 -0.36 1.16 -10.63
CA HIS A 245 0.35 0.35 -11.64
C HIS A 245 0.04 -1.13 -11.44
N ASP A 246 0.64 -1.72 -10.40
CA ASP A 246 0.46 -3.12 -10.04
C ASP A 246 0.64 -3.28 -8.53
N GLU A 247 0.54 -4.50 -8.01
CA GLU A 247 0.60 -4.79 -6.57
C GLU A 247 1.92 -4.26 -5.97
N LEU A 248 1.82 -3.32 -5.02
CA LEU A 248 2.93 -2.71 -4.26
C LEU A 248 4.15 -2.29 -5.11
N THR A 249 3.93 -1.83 -6.35
CA THR A 249 5.03 -1.45 -7.27
C THR A 249 4.83 -0.08 -7.89
N VAL A 250 5.95 0.50 -8.35
CA VAL A 250 5.97 1.71 -9.16
C VAL A 250 6.75 1.38 -10.43
N ASP A 251 6.06 1.42 -11.57
CA ASP A 251 6.67 1.24 -12.89
C ASP A 251 7.28 2.57 -13.38
N PRO A 252 8.62 2.65 -13.52
CA PRO A 252 9.29 3.84 -14.03
C PRO A 252 8.87 4.25 -15.44
N SER A 253 8.42 3.31 -16.28
CA SER A 253 8.01 3.61 -17.66
C SER A 253 6.70 4.39 -17.74
N LEU A 254 5.90 4.35 -16.67
CA LEU A 254 4.63 5.06 -16.52
C LEU A 254 4.77 6.35 -15.72
N MET A 255 5.91 6.56 -15.04
CA MET A 255 6.16 7.76 -14.25
C MET A 255 6.81 8.86 -15.09
N GLN A 256 6.28 10.09 -15.00
CA GLN A 256 6.83 11.27 -15.70
C GLN A 256 8.32 11.50 -15.40
N ASP A 257 8.73 11.31 -14.14
CA ASP A 257 10.10 11.50 -13.67
C ASP A 257 10.90 10.18 -13.61
N LYS A 258 10.42 9.11 -14.28
CA LYS A 258 11.00 7.76 -14.25
C LYS A 258 11.27 7.21 -12.84
N LYS A 259 10.43 7.62 -11.88
CA LYS A 259 10.52 7.20 -10.48
C LYS A 259 10.17 5.73 -10.33
N SER A 260 10.89 5.06 -9.43
CA SER A 260 10.76 3.64 -9.16
C SER A 260 10.23 3.37 -7.75
N ILE A 261 10.02 2.09 -7.42
CA ILE A 261 9.67 1.69 -6.05
C ILE A 261 10.80 2.02 -5.05
N VAL A 262 12.05 2.11 -5.52
CA VAL A 262 13.19 2.56 -4.70
C VAL A 262 13.07 4.05 -4.37
N ASP A 263 12.58 4.88 -5.30
CA ASP A 263 12.30 6.29 -5.01
C ASP A 263 11.17 6.46 -3.99
N PHE A 264 10.12 5.64 -4.08
CA PHE A 264 9.07 5.60 -3.06
C PHE A 264 9.64 5.19 -1.70
N ARG A 265 10.53 4.21 -1.67
CA ARG A 265 11.22 3.80 -0.44
C ARG A 265 12.07 4.93 0.16
N ASN A 266 12.80 5.68 -0.65
CA ASN A 266 13.57 6.86 -0.21
C ASN A 266 12.65 8.00 0.25
N PHE A 267 11.47 8.12 -0.36
CA PHE A 267 10.43 9.03 0.11
C PHE A 267 9.96 8.66 1.53
N LEU A 268 9.76 7.36 1.82
CA LEU A 268 9.44 6.91 3.18
C LEU A 268 10.57 7.22 4.18
N ASP A 269 11.84 7.17 3.77
CA ASP A 269 12.96 7.51 4.68
C ASP A 269 12.82 8.95 5.15
N ARG A 270 12.61 9.86 4.19
CA ARG A 270 12.41 11.27 4.49
C ARG A 270 11.16 11.50 5.35
N ALA A 271 10.08 10.75 5.09
CA ALA A 271 8.80 10.91 5.80
C ALA A 271 8.94 10.58 7.29
N TYR A 272 9.61 9.46 7.62
CA TYR A 272 9.70 9.00 9.00
C TYR A 272 10.91 9.53 9.76
N TRP A 273 11.96 9.97 9.07
CA TRP A 273 13.21 10.41 9.72
C TRP A 273 13.03 11.50 10.79
N PRO A 274 12.23 12.56 10.60
CA PRO A 274 12.06 13.59 11.63
C PRO A 274 11.53 13.02 12.95
N ARG A 275 10.54 12.13 12.87
CA ARG A 275 9.96 11.50 14.06
C ARG A 275 10.90 10.47 14.70
N ILE A 276 11.63 9.70 13.89
CA ILE A 276 12.67 8.80 14.38
C ILE A 276 13.76 9.57 15.12
N LYS A 277 14.19 10.72 14.60
CA LYS A 277 15.16 11.59 15.26
C LYS A 277 14.65 12.05 16.62
N SER A 278 13.40 12.50 16.71
CA SER A 278 12.75 12.85 17.99
C SER A 278 12.77 11.69 18.99
N MET A 279 12.45 10.47 18.54
CA MET A 279 12.50 9.26 19.38
C MET A 279 13.92 9.01 19.92
N ILE A 280 14.95 9.14 19.07
CA ILE A 280 16.34 8.95 19.48
C ILE A 280 16.72 10.00 20.54
N GLU A 281 16.40 11.27 20.31
CA GLU A 281 16.69 12.35 21.26
C GLU A 281 15.94 12.17 22.59
N GLU A 282 14.70 11.69 22.57
CA GLU A 282 13.90 11.33 23.75
C GLU A 282 14.56 10.20 24.55
N GLU A 283 15.03 9.14 23.86
CA GLU A 283 15.76 8.02 24.45
C GLU A 283 17.10 8.46 25.06
N GLU A 284 17.87 9.28 24.36
CA GLU A 284 19.17 9.81 24.83
C GLU A 284 19.00 10.69 26.06
N ARG A 285 18.01 11.60 26.06
CA ARG A 285 17.65 12.41 27.24
C ARG A 285 17.23 11.54 28.42
N GLY A 286 16.43 10.51 28.18
CA GLY A 286 16.02 9.54 29.20
C GLY A 286 17.20 8.75 29.78
N ALA A 287 18.11 8.26 28.92
CA ALA A 287 19.31 7.55 29.33
C ALA A 287 20.26 8.45 30.13
N GLN A 288 20.43 9.71 29.73
CA GLN A 288 21.26 10.67 30.44
C GLN A 288 20.69 11.01 31.83
N ASN A 289 19.37 11.19 31.94
CA ASN A 289 18.69 11.37 33.23
C ASN A 289 18.84 10.14 34.15
N ASN A 290 18.78 8.92 33.59
CA ASN A 290 19.03 7.69 34.34
C ASN A 290 20.51 7.52 34.72
N PHE A 291 21.45 7.96 33.87
CA PHE A 291 22.88 7.97 34.16
C PHE A 291 23.23 8.94 35.28
N PHE A 292 22.62 10.13 35.32
CA PHE A 292 22.75 11.07 36.44
C PHE A 292 22.18 10.52 37.75
N LYS A 293 21.12 9.70 37.70
CA LYS A 293 20.61 8.96 38.88
C LYS A 293 21.53 7.80 39.29
N GLN A 294 22.19 7.12 38.35
CA GLN A 294 23.09 5.99 38.61
C GLN A 294 24.50 6.40 39.03
N LYS A 295 24.94 7.65 38.77
CA LYS A 295 26.25 8.17 39.20
C LYS A 295 26.38 8.33 40.73
N ALA A 296 25.32 8.03 41.49
CA ALA A 296 25.39 7.81 42.94
C ALA A 296 26.05 6.46 43.32
N HIS A 297 26.24 5.51 42.38
CA HIS A 297 26.94 4.25 42.65
C HIS A 297 27.76 3.77 41.43
N SER A 298 29.09 3.88 41.57
CA SER A 298 30.14 3.09 40.91
C SER A 298 30.57 3.41 39.45
N SER A 299 31.86 3.11 39.22
CA SER A 299 32.72 3.49 38.09
C SER A 299 32.61 2.55 36.89
N ILE A 300 32.53 3.11 35.68
CA ILE A 300 32.35 2.37 34.43
C ILE A 300 33.62 2.44 33.56
N LYS A 301 34.30 1.31 33.35
CA LYS A 301 35.33 1.16 32.29
C LYS A 301 35.15 -0.03 31.33
N ASN A 302 34.09 -0.86 31.43
CA ASN A 302 33.93 -2.07 30.59
C ASN A 302 32.77 -2.04 29.56
N LEU A 303 32.08 -0.91 29.34
CA LEU A 303 30.89 -0.84 28.48
C LEU A 303 31.17 -0.72 26.97
N LYS A 304 32.35 -0.22 26.55
CA LYS A 304 32.65 0.00 25.12
C LYS A 304 32.89 -1.29 24.33
N GLN A 305 33.51 -2.30 24.94
CA GLN A 305 33.94 -3.52 24.22
C GLN A 305 32.78 -4.48 23.93
N VAL A 306 31.78 -4.56 24.83
CA VAL A 306 30.55 -5.34 24.63
C VAL A 306 29.61 -4.68 23.60
N HIS A 307 29.60 -3.34 23.56
CA HIS A 307 28.78 -2.60 22.60
C HIS A 307 29.32 -2.74 21.16
N ASP A 308 30.64 -2.75 20.98
CA ASP A 308 31.28 -2.88 19.68
C ASP A 308 31.15 -4.30 19.08
N ALA A 309 31.16 -5.34 19.93
CA ALA A 309 30.92 -6.72 19.51
C ALA A 309 29.45 -7.02 19.14
N THR A 310 28.50 -6.27 19.70
CA THR A 310 27.06 -6.42 19.41
C THR A 310 26.61 -5.66 18.16
N LEU A 311 27.33 -4.61 17.77
CA LEU A 311 27.10 -3.83 16.54
C LEU A 311 27.54 -4.56 15.25
N LYS A 312 28.42 -5.57 15.36
CA LYS A 312 28.89 -6.35 14.20
C LYS A 312 27.96 -7.49 13.77
N LYS A 313 26.93 -7.82 14.56
CA LYS A 313 25.98 -8.90 14.24
C LYS A 313 24.83 -8.37 13.38
N PRO A 314 24.50 -9.03 12.25
CA PRO A 314 23.34 -8.64 11.44
C PRO A 314 22.07 -8.72 12.28
N LYS A 315 21.25 -7.68 12.20
CA LYS A 315 19.95 -7.57 12.85
C LYS A 315 18.89 -8.31 12.05
N LEU A 316 18.16 -9.16 12.75
CA LEU A 316 17.04 -9.92 12.21
C LEU A 316 15.76 -9.53 12.96
N VAL A 317 14.76 -9.04 12.25
CA VAL A 317 13.45 -8.71 12.81
C VAL A 317 12.45 -9.81 12.47
N ILE A 318 11.74 -10.32 13.48
CA ILE A 318 10.61 -11.24 13.31
C ILE A 318 9.32 -10.47 13.55
N LEU A 319 8.46 -10.36 12.53
CA LEU A 319 7.11 -9.84 12.68
C LEU A 319 6.19 -10.94 13.19
N SER A 320 6.04 -10.95 14.52
CA SER A 320 5.26 -11.91 15.27
C SER A 320 3.77 -11.60 15.19
N ARG A 321 2.95 -12.64 15.27
CA ARG A 321 1.48 -12.59 15.17
C ARG A 321 0.84 -13.39 16.29
N THR A 322 -0.23 -12.85 16.85
CA THR A 322 -1.13 -13.57 17.76
C THR A 322 -2.41 -13.94 17.00
N GLY A 323 -2.95 -15.14 17.25
CA GLY A 323 -4.13 -15.65 16.53
C GLY A 323 -3.76 -16.45 15.29
N SER A 324 -4.29 -16.07 14.13
CA SER A 324 -4.09 -16.82 12.88
C SER A 324 -2.73 -16.56 12.24
N ARG A 325 -2.19 -17.60 11.60
CA ARG A 325 -0.87 -17.65 10.98
C ARG A 325 0.26 -17.35 11.98
N ALA A 326 0.07 -17.70 13.25
CA ALA A 326 1.11 -17.59 14.27
C ALA A 326 2.17 -18.70 14.08
N ILE A 327 3.43 -18.38 14.38
CA ILE A 327 4.51 -19.38 14.48
C ILE A 327 4.48 -19.94 15.91
N THR A 328 4.00 -21.17 16.05
CA THR A 328 3.77 -21.82 17.35
C THR A 328 5.07 -22.18 18.09
N ASN A 329 6.20 -22.27 17.38
CA ASN A 329 7.54 -22.48 17.93
C ASN A 329 8.46 -21.29 17.70
N GLU A 330 7.94 -20.06 17.79
CA GLU A 330 8.68 -18.80 17.58
C GLU A 330 9.90 -18.68 18.52
N ASN A 331 9.78 -19.10 19.78
CA ASN A 331 10.88 -19.11 20.74
C ASN A 331 12.08 -19.96 20.26
N LEU A 332 11.82 -21.11 19.63
CA LEU A 332 12.88 -21.96 19.09
C LEU A 332 13.48 -21.36 17.80
N LEU A 333 12.68 -20.66 17.00
CA LEU A 333 13.16 -19.90 15.86
C LEU A 333 14.11 -18.76 16.30
N VAL A 334 13.72 -18.00 17.34
CA VAL A 334 14.57 -16.95 17.93
C VAL A 334 15.89 -17.54 18.40
N LYS A 335 15.84 -18.60 19.23
CA LYS A 335 17.05 -19.26 19.75
C LYS A 335 17.98 -19.71 18.63
N MET A 336 17.45 -20.35 17.58
CA MET A 336 18.25 -20.77 16.43
C MET A 336 18.89 -19.59 15.69
N ALA A 337 18.16 -18.49 15.49
CA ALA A 337 18.70 -17.32 14.81
C ALA A 337 19.83 -16.67 15.64
N GLU A 338 19.70 -16.62 16.97
CA GLU A 338 20.75 -16.17 17.87
C GLU A 338 21.99 -17.07 17.83
N GLU A 339 21.80 -18.40 17.84
CA GLU A 339 22.88 -19.40 17.70
C GLU A 339 23.62 -19.30 16.36
N ILE A 340 22.93 -18.96 15.28
CA ILE A 340 23.55 -18.66 13.97
C ILE A 340 24.41 -17.39 14.02
N GLY A 341 24.10 -16.47 14.94
CA GLY A 341 24.85 -15.23 15.14
C GLY A 341 24.09 -13.94 14.78
N PHE A 342 22.77 -13.99 14.58
CA PHE A 342 21.96 -12.79 14.42
C PHE A 342 21.72 -12.08 15.76
N ARG A 343 21.52 -10.77 15.70
CA ARG A 343 20.86 -10.01 16.77
C ARG A 343 19.36 -9.98 16.48
N VAL A 344 18.56 -10.71 17.25
CA VAL A 344 17.14 -10.89 16.96
C VAL A 344 16.28 -9.86 17.69
N GLU A 345 15.33 -9.26 16.97
CA GLU A 345 14.28 -8.41 17.54
C GLU A 345 12.92 -8.99 17.14
N VAL A 346 12.09 -9.34 18.12
CA VAL A 346 10.72 -9.80 17.88
C VAL A 346 9.77 -8.62 18.02
N MET A 347 9.07 -8.30 16.95
CA MET A 347 8.11 -7.19 16.93
C MET A 347 6.68 -7.71 16.79
N ARG A 348 5.77 -7.16 17.57
CA ARG A 348 4.33 -7.43 17.49
C ARG A 348 3.56 -6.14 17.19
N PRO A 349 3.52 -5.70 15.92
CA PRO A 349 2.77 -4.50 15.55
C PRO A 349 1.30 -4.62 15.95
N GLN A 350 0.81 -3.64 16.70
CA GLN A 350 -0.60 -3.46 17.03
C GLN A 350 -1.19 -2.36 16.12
N PRO A 351 -2.53 -2.27 15.99
CA PRO A 351 -3.17 -1.23 15.16
C PRO A 351 -2.76 0.21 15.51
N ARG A 352 -2.35 0.46 16.75
CA ARG A 352 -1.90 1.78 17.25
C ARG A 352 -0.38 1.91 17.33
N THR A 353 0.39 0.89 16.96
CA THR A 353 1.85 0.99 16.93
C THR A 353 2.24 2.05 15.91
N GLU A 354 3.08 2.98 16.34
CA GLU A 354 3.51 4.08 15.51
C GLU A 354 4.35 3.56 14.32
N LEU A 355 4.01 3.97 13.09
CA LEU A 355 4.71 3.48 11.90
C LEU A 355 6.19 3.86 11.90
N ALA A 356 6.56 5.01 12.45
CA ALA A 356 7.95 5.44 12.59
C ALA A 356 8.80 4.45 13.43
N MET A 357 8.20 3.81 14.45
CA MET A 357 8.90 2.78 15.25
C MET A 357 9.16 1.53 14.41
N ILE A 358 8.14 1.03 13.70
CA ILE A 358 8.26 -0.15 12.84
C ILE A 358 9.28 0.13 11.73
N TYR A 359 9.21 1.33 11.16
CA TYR A 359 10.15 1.81 10.16
C TYR A 359 11.58 1.82 10.67
N ARG A 360 11.85 2.43 11.83
CA ARG A 360 13.19 2.47 12.46
C ARG A 360 13.76 1.06 12.62
N ALA A 361 12.94 0.13 13.12
CA ALA A 361 13.37 -1.22 13.38
C ALA A 361 13.69 -2.02 12.11
N LEU A 362 12.90 -1.88 11.04
CA LEU A 362 13.09 -2.59 9.77
C LEU A 362 14.13 -1.92 8.85
N ASN A 363 14.21 -0.59 8.85
CA ASN A 363 15.21 0.17 8.10
C ASN A 363 16.65 -0.12 8.59
N SER A 364 16.79 -0.50 9.86
CA SER A 364 18.06 -0.91 10.49
C SER A 364 18.29 -2.42 10.50
N SER A 365 17.48 -3.20 9.75
CA SER A 365 17.58 -4.66 9.73
C SER A 365 18.11 -5.22 8.40
N GLU A 366 18.96 -6.23 8.51
CA GLU A 366 19.47 -7.00 7.38
C GLU A 366 18.49 -8.09 6.96
N VAL A 367 17.68 -8.60 7.91
CA VAL A 367 16.72 -9.68 7.65
C VAL A 367 15.38 -9.38 8.30
N MET A 368 14.29 -9.57 7.55
CA MET A 368 12.92 -9.60 8.07
C MET A 368 12.31 -10.99 7.86
N ILE A 369 11.64 -11.51 8.89
CA ILE A 369 10.86 -12.76 8.81
C ILE A 369 9.41 -12.47 9.19
N GLY A 370 8.47 -13.06 8.45
CA GLY A 370 7.11 -13.20 8.94
C GLY A 370 6.26 -14.13 8.09
N VAL A 371 5.06 -14.42 8.59
CA VAL A 371 4.09 -15.27 7.90
C VAL A 371 3.20 -14.44 6.98
N HIS A 372 2.94 -14.96 5.78
CA HIS A 372 2.13 -14.32 4.74
C HIS A 372 0.86 -13.62 5.28
N GLY A 373 0.66 -12.37 4.87
CA GLY A 373 -0.50 -11.55 5.19
C GLY A 373 -0.14 -10.06 5.24
N ALA A 374 -1.12 -9.21 5.56
CA ALA A 374 -1.00 -7.76 5.43
C ALA A 374 0.23 -7.12 6.12
N ALA A 375 0.71 -7.70 7.22
CA ALA A 375 1.91 -7.23 7.90
C ALA A 375 3.19 -7.35 7.04
N MET A 376 3.19 -8.19 6.00
CA MET A 376 4.35 -8.36 5.11
C MET A 376 4.59 -7.13 4.24
N THR A 377 3.60 -6.28 4.03
CA THR A 377 3.74 -4.97 3.36
C THR A 377 4.84 -4.10 3.98
N HIS A 378 5.18 -4.32 5.26
CA HIS A 378 6.30 -3.65 5.91
C HIS A 378 7.66 -3.99 5.30
N PHE A 379 7.78 -4.94 4.36
CA PHE A 379 8.99 -5.11 3.56
C PHE A 379 9.38 -3.79 2.85
N LEU A 380 8.39 -2.92 2.53
CA LEU A 380 8.60 -1.57 2.01
C LEU A 380 9.36 -0.64 2.97
N PHE A 381 9.63 -1.06 4.22
CA PHE A 381 10.43 -0.30 5.18
C PHE A 381 11.86 -0.83 5.28
N MET A 382 12.21 -1.92 4.60
CA MET A 382 13.56 -2.44 4.53
C MET A 382 14.41 -1.68 3.51
N LYS A 383 15.73 -1.65 3.71
CA LYS A 383 16.66 -1.10 2.72
C LYS A 383 16.87 -2.07 1.56
N PRO A 384 17.04 -1.58 0.32
CA PRO A 384 17.51 -2.40 -0.79
C PRO A 384 18.77 -3.20 -0.42
N GLY A 385 18.81 -4.43 -0.92
CA GLY A 385 19.84 -5.41 -0.61
C GLY A 385 19.72 -6.03 0.79
N SER A 386 18.64 -5.86 1.54
CA SER A 386 18.31 -6.68 2.72
C SER A 386 17.56 -7.96 2.31
N VAL A 387 17.39 -8.91 3.24
CA VAL A 387 16.72 -10.20 3.00
C VAL A 387 15.31 -10.20 3.58
N PHE A 388 14.32 -10.57 2.76
CA PHE A 388 12.95 -10.77 3.21
C PHE A 388 12.58 -12.26 3.12
N ILE A 389 12.34 -12.88 4.27
CA ILE A 389 11.91 -14.27 4.37
C ILE A 389 10.41 -14.31 4.68
N GLN A 390 9.63 -14.80 3.72
CA GLN A 390 8.19 -14.99 3.88
C GLN A 390 7.89 -16.46 4.15
N VAL A 391 7.31 -16.76 5.30
CA VAL A 391 6.70 -18.08 5.56
C VAL A 391 5.36 -18.13 4.84
N ILE A 392 5.19 -19.09 3.94
CA ILE A 392 4.05 -19.23 3.04
C ILE A 392 3.19 -20.39 3.54
N PRO A 393 2.01 -20.12 4.14
CA PRO A 393 1.05 -21.14 4.51
C PRO A 393 0.52 -21.93 3.30
N LEU A 394 -0.07 -23.11 3.56
CA LEU A 394 -0.74 -23.88 2.51
C LEU A 394 -1.78 -23.04 1.78
N GLY A 395 -1.94 -23.25 0.46
CA GLY A 395 -2.96 -22.57 -0.34
C GLY A 395 -2.71 -21.08 -0.62
N THR A 396 -1.52 -20.56 -0.30
CA THR A 396 -1.21 -19.12 -0.45
C THR A 396 0.00 -18.83 -1.34
N GLU A 397 0.49 -19.82 -2.08
CA GLU A 397 1.74 -19.73 -2.87
C GLU A 397 1.71 -18.63 -3.93
N TRP A 398 0.69 -18.65 -4.79
CA TRP A 398 0.55 -17.64 -5.86
C TRP A 398 0.41 -16.23 -5.27
N ALA A 399 -0.41 -16.08 -4.21
CA ALA A 399 -0.67 -14.81 -3.55
C ALA A 399 0.58 -14.30 -2.82
N ALA A 400 1.41 -15.20 -2.29
CA ALA A 400 2.65 -14.83 -1.63
C ALA A 400 3.63 -14.19 -2.59
N ASP A 401 3.81 -14.78 -3.78
CA ASP A 401 4.74 -14.23 -4.76
C ASP A 401 4.18 -12.96 -5.43
N ALA A 402 2.92 -12.98 -5.87
CA ALA A 402 2.30 -11.82 -6.52
C ALA A 402 2.22 -10.57 -5.60
N TYR A 403 1.78 -10.74 -4.35
CA TYR A 403 1.58 -9.59 -3.45
C TYR A 403 2.85 -9.12 -2.75
N TYR A 404 3.86 -9.98 -2.60
CA TYR A 404 5.04 -9.63 -1.80
C TYR A 404 6.37 -10.09 -2.39
N GLY A 405 6.41 -11.25 -3.05
CA GLY A 405 7.64 -11.80 -3.62
C GLY A 405 8.20 -10.96 -4.77
N GLU A 406 7.40 -10.72 -5.80
CA GLU A 406 7.78 -9.89 -6.94
C GLU A 406 7.99 -8.43 -6.53
N PRO A 407 7.10 -7.78 -5.75
CA PRO A 407 7.34 -6.42 -5.25
C PRO A 407 8.62 -6.28 -4.43
N ALA A 408 8.95 -7.26 -3.58
CA ALA A 408 10.20 -7.25 -2.81
C ALA A 408 11.44 -7.34 -3.73
N ARG A 409 11.38 -8.14 -4.80
CA ARG A 409 12.48 -8.23 -5.78
C ARG A 409 12.63 -6.92 -6.55
N LYS A 410 11.54 -6.29 -6.98
CA LYS A 410 11.54 -4.97 -7.62
C LYS A 410 12.10 -3.87 -6.70
N LEU A 411 11.89 -3.97 -5.39
CA LEU A 411 12.53 -3.09 -4.39
C LEU A 411 14.03 -3.37 -4.19
N GLY A 412 14.56 -4.43 -4.77
CA GLY A 412 15.96 -4.84 -4.61
C GLY A 412 16.22 -5.66 -3.35
N LEU A 413 15.19 -6.27 -2.74
CA LEU A 413 15.38 -7.20 -1.62
C LEU A 413 15.72 -8.61 -2.13
N LYS A 414 16.50 -9.33 -1.32
CA LYS A 414 16.66 -10.78 -1.50
C LYS A 414 15.45 -11.50 -0.91
N TYR A 415 14.48 -11.83 -1.76
CA TYR A 415 13.30 -12.58 -1.36
C TYR A 415 13.59 -14.07 -1.15
N ILE A 416 13.06 -14.64 -0.07
CA ILE A 416 13.08 -16.08 0.23
C ILE A 416 11.68 -16.53 0.66
N GLY A 417 10.95 -17.21 -0.24
CA GLY A 417 9.73 -17.91 0.11
C GLY A 417 10.01 -19.23 0.82
N TYR A 418 9.47 -19.42 2.03
CA TYR A 418 9.47 -20.70 2.75
C TYR A 418 8.06 -21.30 2.73
N GLN A 419 7.79 -22.11 1.71
CA GLN A 419 6.56 -22.89 1.63
C GLN A 419 6.57 -24.01 2.68
N ILE A 420 5.56 -23.98 3.54
CA ILE A 420 5.39 -24.98 4.58
C ILE A 420 4.90 -26.30 3.98
N LEU A 421 5.27 -27.41 4.60
CA LEU A 421 4.68 -28.71 4.33
C LEU A 421 3.37 -28.87 5.11
N PRO A 422 2.48 -29.79 4.71
CA PRO A 422 1.28 -30.09 5.46
C PRO A 422 1.53 -30.30 6.95
N ARG A 423 2.56 -31.08 7.31
CA ARG A 423 2.94 -31.37 8.72
C ARG A 423 3.40 -30.15 9.54
N GLU A 424 3.70 -29.03 8.88
CA GLU A 424 4.03 -27.77 9.55
C GLU A 424 2.79 -26.88 9.73
N SER A 425 1.65 -27.28 9.19
CA SER A 425 0.37 -26.57 9.32
C SER A 425 -0.47 -27.18 10.43
N SER A 426 -1.12 -26.33 11.24
CA SER A 426 -2.14 -26.79 12.20
C SER A 426 -3.37 -27.40 11.54
N LEU A 427 -3.51 -27.30 10.21
CA LEU A 427 -4.57 -27.98 9.45
C LEU A 427 -4.33 -29.49 9.41
N TYR A 428 -3.08 -29.95 9.57
CA TYR A 428 -2.73 -31.37 9.53
C TYR A 428 -3.43 -32.20 10.61
N ASP A 429 -3.69 -31.59 11.76
CA ASP A 429 -4.38 -32.24 12.87
C ASP A 429 -5.92 -32.09 12.80
N LYS A 430 -6.42 -31.27 11.86
CA LYS A 430 -7.85 -30.94 11.71
C LYS A 430 -8.52 -31.68 10.55
N TYR A 431 -7.76 -32.01 9.52
CA TYR A 431 -8.27 -32.62 8.29
C TYR A 431 -7.64 -34.00 8.10
N ASP A 432 -8.38 -34.88 7.42
CA ASP A 432 -7.86 -36.19 7.05
C ASP A 432 -6.62 -36.07 6.16
N LYS A 433 -5.70 -37.03 6.26
CA LYS A 433 -4.41 -37.00 5.53
C LYS A 433 -4.55 -36.96 4.01
N ASN A 434 -5.71 -37.37 3.50
CA ASN A 434 -6.05 -37.40 2.08
C ASN A 434 -7.00 -36.26 1.68
N ASP A 435 -7.40 -35.39 2.62
CA ASP A 435 -8.27 -34.26 2.35
C ASP A 435 -7.60 -33.28 1.36
N PRO A 436 -8.32 -32.77 0.35
CA PRO A 436 -7.81 -31.76 -0.57
C PRO A 436 -7.21 -30.53 0.11
N VAL A 437 -7.67 -30.14 1.31
CA VAL A 437 -7.11 -29.04 2.09
C VAL A 437 -5.60 -29.23 2.36
N LEU A 438 -5.15 -30.48 2.50
CA LEU A 438 -3.74 -30.81 2.73
C LEU A 438 -3.02 -31.27 1.46
N ARG A 439 -3.70 -32.01 0.58
CA ARG A 439 -3.10 -32.66 -0.59
C ARG A 439 -3.13 -31.83 -1.86
N ASP A 440 -4.19 -31.06 -2.04
CA ASP A 440 -4.38 -30.21 -3.20
C ASP A 440 -5.00 -28.85 -2.82
N PRO A 441 -4.23 -27.98 -2.13
CA PRO A 441 -4.74 -26.67 -1.75
C PRO A 441 -5.20 -25.79 -2.91
N ARG A 442 -4.74 -26.08 -4.14
CA ARG A 442 -5.13 -25.36 -5.35
C ARG A 442 -6.58 -25.63 -5.71
N SER A 443 -7.05 -26.89 -5.71
CA SER A 443 -8.47 -27.15 -5.97
C SER A 443 -9.40 -26.52 -4.94
N VAL A 444 -8.98 -26.42 -3.68
CA VAL A 444 -9.73 -25.69 -2.65
C VAL A 444 -9.73 -24.19 -2.93
N SER A 445 -8.60 -23.63 -3.35
CA SER A 445 -8.48 -22.20 -3.66
C SER A 445 -9.30 -21.81 -4.91
N ASN A 446 -9.41 -22.72 -5.88
CA ASN A 446 -10.22 -22.56 -7.08
C ASN A 446 -11.73 -22.50 -6.80
N LYS A 447 -12.19 -22.94 -5.61
CA LYS A 447 -13.59 -22.75 -5.17
C LYS A 447 -13.92 -21.30 -4.82
N GLY A 448 -12.92 -20.43 -4.82
CA GLY A 448 -13.05 -19.00 -4.56
C GLY A 448 -12.31 -18.54 -3.32
N TRP A 449 -12.10 -17.24 -3.25
CA TRP A 449 -11.32 -16.61 -2.18
C TRP A 449 -11.92 -16.82 -0.79
N GLN A 450 -13.24 -16.89 -0.64
CA GLN A 450 -13.87 -17.10 0.67
C GLN A 450 -13.39 -18.41 1.33
N TYR A 451 -13.25 -19.47 0.54
CA TYR A 451 -12.66 -20.73 1.01
C TYR A 451 -11.19 -20.56 1.37
N THR A 452 -10.42 -19.91 0.49
CA THR A 452 -8.99 -19.63 0.72
C THR A 452 -8.77 -18.86 2.03
N LYS A 453 -9.52 -17.77 2.23
CA LYS A 453 -9.46 -16.91 3.40
C LYS A 453 -9.87 -17.66 4.66
N SER A 454 -11.00 -18.36 4.61
CA SER A 454 -11.50 -19.10 5.77
C SER A 454 -10.53 -20.19 6.20
N ILE A 455 -10.09 -21.05 5.27
CA ILE A 455 -9.27 -22.21 5.61
C ILE A 455 -7.82 -21.81 5.86
N TYR A 456 -7.19 -21.16 4.88
CA TYR A 456 -5.74 -20.97 4.88
C TYR A 456 -5.25 -19.69 5.55
N LEU A 457 -6.09 -18.64 5.63
CA LEU A 457 -5.70 -17.37 6.26
C LEU A 457 -6.24 -17.19 7.68
N ALA A 458 -7.43 -17.71 7.97
CA ALA A 458 -8.08 -17.55 9.28
C ALA A 458 -7.84 -18.74 10.22
N ASN A 459 -7.79 -19.98 9.70
CA ASN A 459 -7.85 -21.19 10.51
C ASN A 459 -6.54 -22.02 10.57
N GLN A 460 -5.44 -21.45 10.08
CA GLN A 460 -4.13 -22.09 9.99
C GLN A 460 -3.07 -21.34 10.81
N ASN A 461 -2.32 -22.09 11.60
CA ASN A 461 -1.08 -21.68 12.26
C ASN A 461 0.08 -22.55 11.78
N VAL A 462 1.31 -22.10 12.02
CA VAL A 462 2.52 -22.72 11.52
C VAL A 462 3.38 -23.24 12.67
N ARG A 463 3.84 -24.48 12.56
CA ARG A 463 4.93 -25.03 13.36
C ARG A 463 6.10 -25.33 12.44
N LEU A 464 7.12 -24.47 12.48
CA LEU A 464 8.24 -24.57 11.54
C LEU A 464 9.06 -25.84 11.78
N ASN A 465 9.41 -26.53 10.70
CA ASN A 465 10.46 -27.52 10.67
C ASN A 465 11.82 -26.79 10.74
N LEU A 466 12.34 -26.71 11.95
CA LEU A 466 13.56 -25.97 12.28
C LEU A 466 14.77 -26.41 11.45
N ARG A 467 14.95 -27.70 11.15
CA ARG A 467 16.06 -28.19 10.32
C ARG A 467 15.98 -27.70 8.88
N ARG A 468 14.77 -27.64 8.30
CA ARG A 468 14.55 -27.09 6.95
C ARG A 468 14.71 -25.57 6.96
N PHE A 469 14.15 -24.91 7.96
CA PHE A 469 14.19 -23.45 8.09
C PHE A 469 15.61 -22.92 8.33
N GLN A 470 16.42 -23.62 9.11
CA GLN A 470 17.82 -23.27 9.40
C GLN A 470 18.64 -23.06 8.12
N ARG A 471 18.41 -23.87 7.07
CA ARG A 471 19.10 -23.71 5.78
C ARG A 471 18.81 -22.36 5.12
N ARG A 472 17.57 -21.85 5.26
CA ARG A 472 17.18 -20.53 4.75
C ARG A 472 17.81 -19.41 5.57
N LEU A 473 17.82 -19.55 6.89
CA LEU A 473 18.48 -18.60 7.80
C LEU A 473 19.99 -18.50 7.57
N LEU A 474 20.69 -19.63 7.42
CA LEU A 474 22.12 -19.64 7.12
C LEU A 474 22.44 -18.95 5.79
N ARG A 475 21.59 -19.12 4.77
CA ARG A 475 21.74 -18.41 3.49
C ARG A 475 21.57 -16.90 3.69
N ALA A 476 20.55 -16.48 4.45
CA ALA A 476 20.32 -15.08 4.77
C ALA A 476 21.48 -14.47 5.57
N TYR A 477 22.03 -15.23 6.53
CA TYR A 477 23.15 -14.82 7.37
C TYR A 477 24.41 -14.57 6.53
N ARG A 478 24.81 -15.55 5.72
CA ARG A 478 25.99 -15.44 4.85
C ARG A 478 25.89 -14.25 3.89
N TYR A 479 24.71 -14.05 3.31
CA TYR A 479 24.44 -12.89 2.46
C TYR A 479 24.57 -11.57 3.22
N SER A 480 24.03 -11.50 4.44
CA SER A 480 24.08 -10.29 5.27
C SER A 480 25.51 -9.96 5.71
N ILE A 481 26.30 -10.96 6.12
CA ILE A 481 27.70 -10.77 6.50
C ILE A 481 28.56 -10.35 5.30
N ALA A 482 28.38 -10.99 4.14
CA ALA A 482 29.12 -10.62 2.94
C ALA A 482 28.90 -9.15 2.57
N LYS A 483 27.66 -8.65 2.71
CA LYS A 483 27.31 -7.25 2.47
C LYS A 483 27.84 -6.29 3.53
N LEU A 484 27.89 -6.70 4.79
CA LEU A 484 28.44 -5.85 5.87
C LEU A 484 29.97 -5.67 5.76
N ASN A 485 30.65 -6.58 5.07
CA ASN A 485 32.10 -6.56 4.86
C ASN A 485 32.52 -5.98 3.49
N SER A 486 31.56 -5.68 2.61
CA SER A 486 31.78 -5.03 1.31
C SER A 486 31.50 -3.54 1.39
#